data_AF-A0A0Q7TMV0-F1
#
_entry.id   AF-A0A0Q7TMV0-F1
#
_cell.length_a   1.000
_cell.length_b   1.000
_cell.length_c   1.000
_cell.angle_alpha   90.00
_cell.angle_beta   90.00
_cell.angle_gamma   90.00
#
_symmetry.space_group_name_H-M   'P 1'
#
loop_
_entity.id
_entity.type
_entity.pdbx_description
1 polymer ?
#
loop_
_entity_poly.entity_id
_entity_poly.type
_entity_poly.pdbx_seq_one_letter_code
_entity_poly.pdbx_strand_id
1 'polypeptide(L)'
;MTRVRALYEDTAVPVAEIARLAGVTERTLYKYAAKGAWRKRYAVKPRGEAAACANRGRRWQRAEGHAAAKGAGGRFIARAEADQPVARGIKALDPDGAARAAIACAAASLRHARAHRTARAKADAALVWEARRRAIDAVSSAMEVYNRFRITRSRARSPAERAHDEVMEALFVSQIETAVVALKDLED
;
A
#
# COMPACT_ATOMS: atom_id res chain seq x y z
N MET A 1 -16.08 10.06 4.72
CA MET A 1 -16.48 8.86 5.49
C MET A 1 -17.91 8.38 5.21
N THR A 2 -18.84 9.26 4.85
CA THR A 2 -20.27 8.96 4.63
C THR A 2 -20.51 7.83 3.61
N ARG A 3 -19.75 7.81 2.50
CA ARG A 3 -19.84 6.77 1.47
C ARG A 3 -19.46 5.36 1.98
N VAL A 4 -18.46 5.26 2.86
CA VAL A 4 -18.03 3.99 3.47
C VAL A 4 -19.06 3.49 4.47
N ARG A 5 -19.69 4.41 5.21
CA ARG A 5 -20.79 4.09 6.12
C ARG A 5 -22.00 3.52 5.36
N ALA A 6 -22.43 4.17 4.28
CA ALA A 6 -23.54 3.69 3.46
C ALA A 6 -23.27 2.28 2.87
N LEU A 7 -22.06 2.06 2.35
CA LEU A 7 -21.63 0.73 1.89
C LEU A 7 -21.69 -0.30 3.02
N TYR A 8 -21.27 0.08 4.23
CA TYR A 8 -21.29 -0.80 5.38
C TYR A 8 -22.72 -1.08 5.89
N GLU A 9 -23.64 -0.12 5.87
CA GLU A 9 -24.96 -0.25 6.50
C GLU A 9 -26.04 -0.83 5.58
N ASP A 10 -25.96 -0.60 4.26
CA ASP A 10 -27.07 -0.81 3.32
C ASP A 10 -26.77 -1.76 2.15
N THR A 11 -25.59 -2.37 2.09
CA THR A 11 -25.21 -3.22 0.94
C THR A 11 -24.86 -4.66 1.31
N ALA A 12 -24.99 -5.56 0.34
CA ALA A 12 -24.53 -6.95 0.44
C ALA A 12 -23.01 -7.10 0.26
N VAL A 13 -22.27 -6.00 0.00
CA VAL A 13 -20.84 -6.04 -0.31
C VAL A 13 -20.03 -6.60 0.87
N PRO A 14 -19.14 -7.59 0.67
CA PRO A 14 -18.30 -8.13 1.74
C PRO A 14 -17.46 -7.06 2.43
N VAL A 15 -17.24 -7.19 3.74
CA VAL A 15 -16.47 -6.21 4.54
C VAL A 15 -15.04 -6.05 4.03
N ALA A 16 -14.42 -7.15 3.57
CA ALA A 16 -13.11 -7.15 2.92
C ALA A 16 -13.04 -6.20 1.72
N GLU A 17 -14.09 -6.20 0.89
CA GLU A 17 -14.15 -5.40 -0.33
C GLU A 17 -14.39 -3.92 -0.02
N ILE A 18 -15.23 -3.62 0.99
CA ILE A 18 -15.39 -2.25 1.51
C ILE A 18 -14.06 -1.73 2.06
N ALA A 19 -13.33 -2.56 2.80
CA ALA A 19 -12.02 -2.21 3.36
C ALA A 19 -10.99 -1.93 2.26
N ARG A 20 -10.96 -2.76 1.21
CA ARG A 20 -10.12 -2.58 0.02
C ARG A 20 -10.42 -1.27 -0.70
N LEU A 21 -11.70 -0.98 -0.98
CA LEU A 21 -12.13 0.27 -1.62
C LEU A 21 -11.81 1.51 -0.78
N ALA A 22 -11.84 1.37 0.55
CA ALA A 22 -11.53 2.44 1.48
C ALA A 22 -10.02 2.56 1.80
N GLY A 23 -9.17 1.66 1.28
CA GLY A 23 -7.73 1.65 1.55
C GLY A 23 -7.37 1.36 3.02
N VAL A 24 -8.20 0.63 3.76
CA VAL A 24 -8.01 0.30 5.18
C VAL A 24 -8.07 -1.20 5.42
N THR A 25 -7.63 -1.64 6.60
CA THR A 25 -7.86 -3.02 7.04
C THR A 25 -9.29 -3.21 7.53
N GLU A 26 -9.82 -4.43 7.46
CA GLU A 26 -11.14 -4.77 8.02
C GLU A 26 -11.24 -4.43 9.51
N ARG A 27 -10.17 -4.67 10.27
CA ARG A 27 -10.10 -4.33 11.71
C ARG A 27 -10.28 -2.82 11.93
N THR A 28 -9.67 -2.00 11.09
CA THR A 28 -9.82 -0.54 11.13
C THR A 28 -11.26 -0.14 10.81
N LEU A 29 -11.89 -0.78 9.82
CA LEU A 29 -13.29 -0.54 9.47
C LEU A 29 -14.24 -0.87 10.63
N TYR A 30 -14.08 -2.03 11.28
CA TYR A 30 -14.87 -2.40 12.45
C TYR A 30 -14.68 -1.44 13.62
N LYS A 31 -13.46 -0.95 13.84
CA LYS A 31 -13.18 0.06 14.87
C LYS A 31 -13.94 1.36 14.61
N TYR A 32 -13.98 1.83 13.35
CA TYR A 32 -14.74 3.02 12.98
C TYR A 32 -16.25 2.79 13.04
N ALA A 33 -16.74 1.63 12.62
CA ALA A 33 -18.14 1.27 12.74
C ALA A 33 -18.61 1.24 14.21
N ALA A 34 -17.79 0.67 15.11
CA ALA A 34 -18.08 0.67 16.55
C ALA A 34 -18.03 2.09 17.15
N LYS A 35 -17.00 2.87 16.83
CA LYS A 35 -16.84 4.25 17.33
C LYS A 35 -17.95 5.18 16.82
N GLY A 36 -18.38 4.99 15.58
CA GLY A 36 -19.42 5.80 14.93
C GLY A 36 -20.84 5.28 15.14
N ALA A 37 -21.03 4.24 15.96
CA ALA A 37 -22.31 3.58 16.18
C ALA A 37 -23.05 3.21 14.87
N TRP A 38 -22.30 2.73 13.86
CA TRP A 38 -22.88 2.36 12.57
C TRP A 38 -23.79 1.14 12.73
N ARG A 39 -24.87 1.10 11.95
CA ARG A 39 -25.84 0.01 11.96
C ARG A 39 -25.16 -1.31 11.57
N LYS A 40 -25.33 -2.34 12.40
CA LYS A 40 -24.74 -3.65 12.15
C LYS A 40 -25.49 -4.37 11.01
N ARG A 41 -24.75 -4.95 10.07
CA ARG A 41 -25.29 -5.68 8.89
C ARG A 41 -26.01 -6.97 9.24
N TYR A 42 -25.56 -7.63 10.29
CA TYR A 42 -26.14 -8.88 10.76
C TYR A 42 -26.73 -8.65 12.13
N ALA A 43 -27.95 -9.16 12.34
CA ALA A 43 -28.51 -9.37 13.66
C ALA A 43 -27.72 -10.48 14.37
N VAL A 44 -26.46 -10.20 14.68
CA VAL A 44 -25.68 -11.03 15.60
C VAL A 44 -26.34 -10.83 16.94
N LYS A 45 -27.11 -11.83 17.41
CA LYS A 45 -27.52 -11.92 18.82
C LYS A 45 -26.29 -11.54 19.63
N PRO A 46 -26.34 -10.50 20.49
CA PRO A 46 -25.15 -9.97 21.14
C PRO A 46 -24.40 -11.12 21.79
N ARG A 47 -23.21 -11.42 21.25
CA ARG A 47 -22.35 -12.49 21.73
C ARG A 47 -21.88 -12.06 23.10
N GLY A 48 -22.65 -12.44 24.11
CA GLY A 48 -22.51 -11.91 25.44
C GLY A 48 -23.81 -11.78 26.21
N GLU A 49 -25.01 -11.62 25.63
CA GLU A 49 -26.20 -11.44 26.48
C GLU A 49 -26.72 -12.77 27.04
N ALA A 50 -26.86 -13.82 26.23
CA ALA A 50 -27.23 -15.14 26.74
C ALA A 50 -26.14 -15.70 27.68
N ALA A 51 -24.86 -15.52 27.31
CA ALA A 51 -23.73 -15.96 28.12
C ALA A 51 -23.53 -15.10 29.38
N ALA A 52 -23.71 -13.78 29.33
CA ALA A 52 -23.61 -12.92 30.51
C ALA A 52 -24.83 -13.04 31.41
N CYS A 53 -26.03 -13.35 30.90
CA CYS A 53 -27.18 -13.66 31.74
C CYS A 53 -26.97 -15.01 32.45
N ALA A 54 -26.48 -16.04 31.74
CA ALA A 54 -26.14 -17.34 32.33
C ALA A 54 -24.95 -17.31 33.30
N ASN A 55 -24.03 -16.35 33.15
CA ASN A 55 -22.85 -16.18 34.00
C ASN A 55 -22.98 -15.06 35.04
N ARG A 56 -24.06 -14.27 35.03
CA ARG A 56 -24.36 -13.29 36.10
C ARG A 56 -24.64 -14.06 37.38
N GLY A 57 -23.78 -13.88 38.39
CA GLY A 57 -23.90 -14.55 39.68
C GLY A 57 -23.13 -15.86 39.81
N ARG A 58 -22.63 -16.44 38.71
CA ARG A 58 -21.56 -17.45 38.80
C ARG A 58 -20.26 -16.73 39.17
N ARG A 59 -20.07 -16.49 40.47
CA ARG A 59 -18.73 -16.25 41.02
C ARG A 59 -17.88 -17.38 40.47
N TRP A 60 -16.78 -17.07 39.79
CA TRP A 60 -15.81 -18.09 39.39
C TRP A 60 -15.47 -18.90 40.64
N GLN A 61 -16.08 -20.08 40.79
CA GLN A 61 -15.74 -21.02 41.83
C GLN A 61 -14.37 -21.54 41.40
N ARG A 62 -13.33 -20.96 42.00
CA ARG A 62 -11.97 -21.38 41.75
C ARG A 62 -11.88 -22.83 42.21
N ALA A 63 -11.47 -23.71 41.30
CA ALA A 63 -11.13 -25.07 41.70
C ALA A 63 -10.08 -24.99 42.82
N GLU A 64 -10.35 -25.70 43.93
CA GLU A 64 -9.43 -25.81 45.05
C GLU A 64 -8.03 -26.21 44.53
N GLY A 65 -6.98 -25.51 45.00
CA GLY A 65 -5.60 -25.72 44.55
C GLY A 65 -5.10 -24.80 43.43
N HIS A 66 -5.96 -24.05 42.73
CA HIS A 66 -5.55 -23.11 41.66
C HIS A 66 -5.53 -21.64 42.09
N ALA A 67 -5.09 -21.36 43.32
CA ALA A 67 -4.87 -19.98 43.75
C ALA A 67 -3.62 -19.42 43.05
N ALA A 68 -3.82 -18.51 42.09
CA ALA A 68 -2.71 -17.85 41.42
C ALA A 68 -1.91 -16.97 42.40
N ALA A 69 -0.59 -17.09 42.37
CA ALA A 69 0.34 -16.18 43.03
C ALA A 69 0.75 -15.06 42.07
N LYS A 70 1.09 -13.89 42.61
CA LYS A 70 1.62 -12.77 41.82
C LYS A 70 3.12 -12.98 41.63
N GLY A 71 3.50 -13.52 40.48
CA GLY A 71 4.90 -13.68 40.07
C GLY A 71 5.56 -12.36 39.66
N ALA A 72 6.87 -12.40 39.47
CA ALA A 72 7.67 -11.26 39.02
C ALA A 72 7.09 -10.63 37.73
N GLY A 73 6.98 -9.29 37.72
CA GLY A 73 6.40 -8.54 36.59
C GLY A 73 4.87 -8.51 36.53
N GLY A 74 4.17 -8.81 37.63
CA GLY A 74 2.71 -8.68 37.72
C GLY A 74 1.93 -9.82 37.07
N ARG A 75 2.57 -10.97 36.86
CA ARG A 75 1.97 -12.16 36.23
C ARG A 75 1.32 -13.06 37.26
N PHE A 76 0.27 -13.76 36.88
CA PHE A 76 -0.33 -14.82 37.69
C PHE A 76 0.40 -16.14 37.38
N ILE A 77 1.01 -16.75 38.39
CA ILE A 77 1.72 -18.04 38.32
C ILE A 77 1.06 -19.05 39.27
N ALA A 78 1.28 -20.35 39.06
CA ALA A 78 0.82 -21.35 40.02
C ALA A 78 1.55 -21.16 41.36
N ARG A 79 0.89 -21.43 42.49
CA ARG A 79 1.49 -21.22 43.82
C ARG A 79 2.74 -22.07 44.05
N ALA A 80 2.79 -23.27 43.45
CA ALA A 80 3.97 -24.14 43.47
C ALA A 80 5.19 -23.58 42.72
N GLU A 81 5.00 -22.56 41.88
CA GLU A 81 6.04 -21.91 41.10
C GLU A 81 6.49 -20.59 41.73
N ALA A 82 5.87 -20.13 42.82
CA ALA A 82 6.14 -18.84 43.43
C ALA A 82 7.55 -18.73 44.04
N ASP A 83 8.07 -19.84 44.55
CA ASP A 83 9.39 -19.92 45.19
C ASP A 83 10.49 -20.37 44.21
N GLN A 84 10.15 -20.56 42.92
CA GLN A 84 11.16 -20.89 41.91
C GLN A 84 11.88 -19.62 41.46
N PRO A 85 13.23 -19.62 41.41
CA PRO A 85 14.01 -18.44 41.05
C PRO A 85 13.73 -17.95 39.62
N VAL A 86 13.15 -18.81 38.76
CA VAL A 86 12.76 -18.45 37.39
C VAL A 86 11.47 -19.19 37.01
N ALA A 87 10.36 -18.47 36.88
CA ALA A 87 9.11 -19.05 36.40
C ALA A 87 9.25 -19.50 34.93
N ARG A 88 9.19 -20.82 34.67
CA ARG A 88 9.11 -21.41 33.32
C ARG A 88 7.70 -21.26 32.74
N GLY A 89 7.23 -20.03 32.57
CA GLY A 89 5.93 -19.76 31.91
C GLY A 89 6.06 -19.74 30.39
N ILE A 90 4.93 -19.80 29.67
CA ILE A 90 4.76 -19.66 28.18
C ILE A 90 5.54 -18.48 27.53
N LYS A 91 6.09 -17.56 28.33
CA LYS A 91 6.86 -16.40 27.89
C LYS A 91 8.32 -16.39 28.41
N ALA A 92 8.80 -17.43 29.07
CA ALA A 92 10.23 -17.66 29.22
C ALA A 92 10.75 -18.19 27.88
N LEU A 93 11.83 -17.60 27.36
CA LEU A 93 12.43 -17.98 26.09
C LEU A 93 12.90 -19.44 26.18
N ASP A 94 12.05 -20.37 25.75
CA ASP A 94 12.50 -21.67 25.27
C ASP A 94 13.61 -21.40 24.22
N PRO A 95 14.84 -21.89 24.42
CA PRO A 95 15.94 -21.65 23.49
C PRO A 95 15.58 -22.10 22.07
N ASP A 96 14.76 -23.15 21.93
CA ASP A 96 14.29 -23.61 20.62
C ASP A 96 13.32 -22.59 20.00
N GLY A 97 12.47 -21.97 20.81
CA GLY A 97 11.60 -20.87 20.40
C GLY A 97 12.37 -19.64 19.92
N ALA A 98 13.45 -19.28 20.62
CA ALA A 98 14.34 -18.20 20.23
C ALA A 98 15.04 -18.50 18.88
N ALA A 99 15.54 -19.73 18.71
CA ALA A 99 16.16 -20.17 17.46
C ALA A 99 15.17 -20.13 16.28
N ARG A 100 13.94 -20.63 16.46
CA ARG A 100 12.88 -20.56 15.43
C ARG A 100 12.55 -19.12 15.05
N ALA A 101 12.46 -18.22 16.02
CA ALA A 101 12.21 -16.80 15.76
C ALA A 101 13.35 -16.15 14.97
N ALA A 102 14.61 -16.43 15.32
CA ALA A 102 15.77 -15.92 14.59
C ALA A 102 15.77 -16.38 13.12
N ILE A 103 15.49 -17.66 12.86
CA ILE A 103 15.35 -18.20 11.49
C ILE A 103 14.22 -17.49 10.73
N ALA A 104 13.05 -17.31 11.36
CA ALA A 104 11.93 -16.62 10.74
C ALA A 104 12.24 -15.16 10.40
N CYS A 105 12.94 -14.45 11.29
CA CYS A 105 13.40 -13.07 11.06
C CYS A 105 14.43 -12.98 9.92
N ALA A 106 15.38 -13.91 9.85
CA ALA A 106 16.34 -13.99 8.75
C ALA A 106 15.63 -14.23 7.40
N ALA A 107 14.68 -15.19 7.37
CA ALA A 107 13.89 -15.48 6.19
C ALA A 107 12.98 -14.30 5.77
N ALA A 108 12.44 -13.55 6.73
CA ALA A 108 11.68 -12.33 6.45
C ALA A 108 12.58 -11.23 5.85
N SER A 109 13.78 -11.04 6.38
CA SER A 109 14.76 -10.06 5.88
C SER A 109 15.18 -10.36 4.44
N LEU A 110 15.40 -11.63 4.09
CA LEU A 110 15.71 -12.06 2.72
C LEU A 110 14.55 -11.78 1.76
N ARG A 111 13.31 -12.07 2.17
CA ARG A 111 12.10 -11.77 1.37
C ARG A 111 11.95 -10.26 1.16
N HIS A 112 12.17 -9.46 2.20
CA HIS A 112 12.12 -8.01 2.11
C HIS A 112 13.16 -7.47 1.12
N ALA A 113 14.41 -7.93 1.22
CA ALA A 113 15.48 -7.51 0.30
C ALA A 113 15.16 -7.86 -1.17
N ARG A 114 14.58 -9.03 -1.43
CA ARG A 114 14.12 -9.43 -2.78
C ARG A 114 13.00 -8.51 -3.28
N ALA A 115 11.96 -8.31 -2.48
CA ALA A 115 10.84 -7.45 -2.84
C ALA A 115 11.30 -6.01 -3.13
N HIS A 116 12.22 -5.49 -2.32
CA HIS A 116 12.78 -4.16 -2.51
C HIS A 116 13.60 -4.05 -3.80
N ARG A 117 14.42 -5.06 -4.14
CA ARG A 117 15.12 -5.08 -5.45
C ARG A 117 14.15 -5.10 -6.63
N THR A 118 13.11 -5.94 -6.57
CA THR A 118 12.08 -5.99 -7.62
C THR A 118 11.34 -4.66 -7.73
N ALA A 119 11.02 -4.02 -6.61
CA ALA A 119 10.35 -2.71 -6.61
C ALA A 119 11.23 -1.63 -7.24
N ARG A 120 12.54 -1.60 -6.93
CA ARG A 120 13.50 -0.69 -7.57
C ARG A 120 13.59 -0.91 -9.07
N ALA A 121 13.80 -2.15 -9.51
CA ALA A 121 13.87 -2.47 -10.94
C ALA A 121 12.59 -2.04 -11.70
N LYS A 122 11.41 -2.17 -11.08
CA LYS A 122 10.16 -1.68 -11.67
C LYS A 122 10.09 -0.15 -11.72
N ALA A 123 10.56 0.54 -10.68
CA ALA A 123 10.62 2.00 -10.66
C ALA A 123 11.58 2.53 -11.74
N ASP A 124 12.76 1.91 -11.86
CA ASP A 124 13.76 2.26 -12.88
C ASP A 124 13.20 2.04 -14.30
N ALA A 125 12.54 0.89 -14.54
CA ALA A 125 11.87 0.62 -15.81
C ALA A 125 10.75 1.64 -16.11
N ALA A 126 9.99 2.07 -15.10
CA ALA A 126 8.95 3.08 -15.27
C ALA A 126 9.54 4.46 -15.62
N LEU A 127 10.70 4.82 -15.05
CA LEU A 127 11.41 6.06 -15.40
C LEU A 127 11.90 6.05 -16.84
N VAL A 128 12.46 4.93 -17.31
CA VAL A 128 12.89 4.75 -18.71
C VAL A 128 11.69 4.85 -19.65
N TRP A 129 10.59 4.17 -19.33
CA TRP A 129 9.36 4.24 -20.12
C TRP A 129 8.81 5.67 -20.20
N GLU A 130 8.78 6.39 -19.09
CA GLU A 130 8.30 7.77 -19.04
C GLU A 130 9.24 8.73 -19.80
N ALA A 131 10.55 8.50 -19.77
CA ALA A 131 11.51 9.24 -20.59
C ALA A 131 11.25 9.00 -22.09
N ARG A 132 11.06 7.75 -22.51
CA ARG A 132 10.73 7.39 -23.90
C ARG A 132 9.41 8.02 -24.35
N ARG A 133 8.36 7.95 -23.51
CA ARG A 133 7.07 8.59 -23.79
C ARG A 133 7.23 10.09 -24.04
N ARG A 134 7.96 10.79 -23.16
CA ARG A 134 8.21 12.23 -23.32
C ARG A 134 9.02 12.56 -24.57
N ALA A 135 9.97 11.72 -24.97
CA ALA A 135 10.72 11.90 -26.22
C ALA A 135 9.81 11.74 -27.46
N ILE A 136 8.94 10.73 -27.47
CA ILE A 136 7.94 10.54 -28.54
C ILE A 136 6.98 11.73 -28.62
N ASP A 137 6.47 12.20 -27.47
CA ASP A 137 5.59 13.37 -27.39
C ASP A 137 6.30 14.64 -27.92
N ALA A 138 7.59 14.81 -27.64
CA ALA A 138 8.40 15.93 -28.12
C ALA A 138 8.58 15.90 -29.65
N VAL A 139 8.92 14.74 -30.24
CA VAL A 139 9.00 14.56 -31.70
C VAL A 139 7.65 14.85 -32.34
N SER A 140 6.57 14.32 -31.77
CA SER A 140 5.21 14.50 -32.30
C SER A 140 4.81 15.97 -32.29
N SER A 141 5.08 16.68 -31.19
CA SER A 141 4.81 18.12 -31.06
C SER A 141 5.65 18.94 -32.06
N ALA A 142 6.94 18.64 -32.22
CA ALA A 142 7.80 19.31 -33.21
C ALA A 142 7.29 19.09 -34.64
N MET A 143 6.87 17.88 -34.98
CA MET A 143 6.27 17.55 -36.27
C MET A 143 4.94 18.27 -36.51
N GLU A 144 4.09 18.41 -35.48
CA GLU A 144 2.84 19.18 -35.58
C GLU A 144 3.11 20.66 -35.86
N VAL A 145 4.07 21.27 -35.17
CA VAL A 145 4.47 22.67 -35.39
C VAL A 145 5.03 22.85 -36.79
N TYR A 146 5.91 21.94 -37.23
CA TYR A 146 6.47 21.96 -38.59
C TYR A 146 5.38 21.80 -39.65
N ASN A 147 4.46 20.85 -39.48
CA ASN A 147 3.34 20.66 -40.41
C ASN A 147 2.44 21.89 -40.48
N ARG A 148 2.16 22.53 -39.33
CA ARG A 148 1.39 23.78 -39.30
C ARG A 148 2.13 24.89 -40.05
N PHE A 149 3.42 25.08 -39.77
CA PHE A 149 4.27 26.01 -40.49
C PHE A 149 4.22 25.74 -42.00
N ARG A 150 4.38 24.48 -42.43
CA ARG A 150 4.35 24.09 -43.85
C ARG A 150 3.02 24.40 -44.53
N ILE A 151 1.90 24.27 -43.82
CA ILE A 151 0.55 24.59 -44.33
C ILE A 151 0.34 26.10 -44.41
N THR A 152 0.78 26.85 -43.39
CA THR A 152 0.61 28.31 -43.31
C THR A 152 1.66 29.09 -44.06
N ARG A 153 2.78 28.44 -44.42
CA ARG A 153 3.86 29.00 -45.21
C ARG A 153 3.24 29.63 -46.44
N SER A 154 3.47 30.93 -46.53
CA SER A 154 3.10 31.71 -47.69
C SER A 154 3.63 31.00 -48.94
N ARG A 155 2.83 30.90 -50.01
CA ARG A 155 3.40 30.74 -51.36
C ARG A 155 4.10 32.06 -51.69
N ALA A 156 5.23 32.31 -51.02
CA ALA A 156 5.86 33.61 -50.90
C ALA A 156 6.12 34.20 -52.28
N ARG A 157 5.71 35.46 -52.46
CA ARG A 157 5.87 36.22 -53.71
C ARG A 157 7.14 37.07 -53.68
N SER A 158 7.62 37.46 -52.49
CA SER A 158 8.83 38.29 -52.33
C SER A 158 10.08 37.48 -51.93
N PRO A 159 11.30 37.94 -52.24
CA PRO A 159 12.54 37.28 -51.80
C PRO A 159 12.75 37.27 -50.29
N ALA A 160 12.34 38.31 -49.56
CA ALA A 160 12.56 38.43 -48.11
C ALA A 160 11.74 37.42 -47.30
N GLU A 161 10.47 37.21 -47.69
CA GLU A 161 9.60 36.20 -47.07
C GLU A 161 10.14 34.78 -47.29
N ARG A 162 10.68 34.49 -48.49
CA ARG A 162 11.32 33.19 -48.79
C ARG A 162 12.53 32.93 -47.89
N ALA A 163 13.40 33.92 -47.73
CA ALA A 163 14.57 33.79 -46.85
C ALA A 163 14.18 33.56 -45.38
N HIS A 164 13.11 34.22 -44.91
CA HIS A 164 12.58 33.98 -43.57
C HIS A 164 12.01 32.56 -43.42
N ASP A 165 11.22 32.10 -44.38
CA ASP A 165 10.65 30.74 -44.38
C ASP A 165 11.76 29.67 -44.41
N GLU A 166 12.84 29.86 -45.18
CA GLU A 166 14.00 28.96 -45.23
C GLU A 166 14.70 28.84 -43.87
N VAL A 167 14.89 29.97 -43.17
CA VAL A 167 15.48 29.98 -41.82
C VAL A 167 14.58 29.26 -40.81
N MET A 168 13.26 29.49 -40.87
CA MET A 168 12.30 28.83 -39.99
C MET A 168 12.20 27.34 -40.27
N GLU A 169 12.24 26.93 -41.53
CA GLU A 169 12.26 25.53 -41.95
C GLU A 169 13.50 24.81 -41.41
N ALA A 170 14.70 25.41 -41.55
CA ALA A 170 15.93 24.87 -41.00
C ALA A 170 15.88 24.73 -39.47
N LEU A 171 15.29 25.69 -38.76
CA LEU A 171 15.12 25.63 -37.31
C LEU A 171 14.20 24.46 -36.90
N PHE A 172 13.05 24.29 -37.57
CA PHE A 172 12.12 23.20 -37.25
C PHE A 172 12.71 21.83 -37.56
N VAL A 173 13.42 21.69 -38.68
CA VAL A 173 14.11 20.44 -39.03
C VAL A 173 15.17 20.12 -37.96
N SER A 174 15.97 21.09 -37.55
CA SER A 174 16.98 20.91 -36.49
C SER A 174 16.36 20.50 -35.14
N GLN A 175 15.19 21.06 -34.78
CA GLN A 175 14.45 20.66 -33.57
C GLN A 175 13.94 19.21 -33.65
N ILE A 176 13.41 18.80 -34.81
CA ILE A 176 12.96 17.41 -35.04
C ILE A 176 14.15 16.46 -34.96
N GLU A 177 15.26 16.78 -35.62
CA GLU A 177 16.49 15.98 -35.58
C GLU A 177 17.01 15.80 -34.15
N THR A 178 17.05 16.89 -33.37
CA THR A 178 17.47 16.85 -31.97
C THR A 178 16.56 15.95 -31.13
N ALA A 179 15.24 16.04 -31.32
CA ALA A 179 14.28 15.20 -30.61
C ALA A 179 14.40 13.71 -31.00
N VAL A 180 14.69 13.42 -32.28
CA VAL A 180 14.94 12.06 -32.77
C VAL A 180 16.24 11.48 -32.23
N VAL A 181 17.33 12.27 -32.15
CA VAL A 181 18.58 11.84 -31.52
C VAL A 181 18.36 11.49 -30.05
N ALA A 182 17.66 12.35 -29.31
CA ALA A 182 17.33 12.07 -27.91
C ALA A 182 16.48 10.81 -27.71
N LEU A 183 15.65 10.45 -28.69
CA LEU A 183 14.89 9.19 -28.66
C LEU A 183 15.80 7.97 -28.91
N LYS A 184 16.75 8.06 -29.85
CA LYS A 184 17.73 7.00 -30.14
C LYS A 184 18.63 6.72 -28.95
N ASP A 185 19.08 7.77 -28.26
CA ASP A 185 19.91 7.64 -27.05
C ASP A 185 19.18 6.91 -25.89
N LEU A 186 17.86 6.73 -25.98
CA LEU A 186 17.05 5.97 -25.03
C LEU A 186 16.78 4.52 -25.47
N GLU A 187 17.18 4.14 -26.69
CA GLU A 187 17.05 2.79 -27.24
C GLU A 187 18.29 1.90 -26.97
N ASP A 188 19.47 2.53 -26.90
CA ASP A 188 20.76 1.90 -26.55
C ASP A 188 20.98 1.75 -25.03
#